data_AF-A0A7V6D573-F1
#
_entry.id   AF-A0A7V6D573-F1
#
_cell.length_a   1.000
_cell.length_b   1.000
_cell.length_c   1.000
_cell.angle_alpha   90.00
_cell.angle_beta   90.00
_cell.angle_gamma   90.00
#
_symmetry.space_group_name_H-M   'P 1'
#
loop_
_entity.id
_entity.type
_entity.pdbx_description
1 polymer ?
#
loop_
_entity_poly.entity_id
_entity_poly.type
_entity_poly.pdbx_seq_one_letter_code
_entity_poly.pdbx_strand_id
1 'polypeptide(L)'
;GLQDGWKYSKDVLLLPKLVEPPREAKSDYRICAELAERLGIGPAFTEGRDERAWVAWMLEELRRTRFPGIPTLDEFLARNLGAYRVPVEQPAVALADFRADPAGHPLATETGKIEIFSPQLHRLGRPDEIPAVPKYIQEWESPFGPEAARYPLQAMGHHTLHRVHSTHDNVDWLEEAFPQRAFMNPEDARARGIRDGDLVKVYNDRGAMVLPCRLTPRIMPGVVDIPQGAWWTPDAHGVDRRGAVNVLTSERPTPYAWGNTQHTIMVQVERPLSPLGERVGVRGGFAPSQAPQRARPSSPASTLGASCRVSPSAPSSPVEGEGKAARQLAFYLDASACTGCKACQVACKDHNGLPVGLLWRRVYEVSGGGWRHEGAAWVHDVFAYHLSLACNHCERPACLEVCPAGAIRKRADGIVLIDPEKCIGCRYCAWACPYGAPQYDAATGRMTKCTFCVEEIDAGRPPACVAACPMRALDYGERAELEARHAPRTGEVGAVREPPLPPGKAAVPLPDDSLTRPALLIRPHRDAQRAGGVANREEV
;
A
#
# COMPACT_ATOMS: atom_id res chain seq x y z
N GLY A 1 -13.65 -26.19 -0.41
CA GLY A 1 -13.89 -25.63 0.94
C GLY A 1 -13.64 -26.68 2.00
N LEU A 2 -14.49 -27.71 2.07
CA LEU A 2 -14.30 -28.90 2.93
C LEU A 2 -13.21 -29.85 2.41
N GLN A 3 -12.94 -29.82 1.11
CA GLN A 3 -11.81 -30.48 0.48
C GLN A 3 -10.75 -29.41 0.15
N ASP A 4 -9.60 -29.46 0.82
CA ASP A 4 -8.28 -29.12 0.28
C ASP A 4 -7.18 -29.30 1.33
N GLY A 5 -6.23 -30.18 1.03
CA GLY A 5 -5.07 -30.54 1.87
C GLY A 5 -3.96 -29.50 1.96
N TRP A 6 -4.12 -28.32 1.33
CA TRP A 6 -3.13 -27.24 1.36
C TRP A 6 -3.52 -26.04 2.23
N LYS A 7 -4.74 -26.00 2.78
CA LYS A 7 -5.22 -24.90 3.64
C LYS A 7 -5.23 -25.32 5.11
N TYR A 8 -4.05 -25.18 5.74
CA TYR A 8 -3.83 -25.40 7.17
C TYR A 8 -4.45 -24.33 8.09
N SER A 9 -5.37 -23.48 7.62
CA SER A 9 -5.93 -22.44 8.49
C SER A 9 -6.62 -23.09 9.69
N LYS A 10 -6.23 -22.70 10.90
CA LYS A 10 -6.88 -23.12 12.15
C LYS A 10 -8.08 -22.22 12.47
N ASP A 11 -8.61 -21.58 11.43
CA ASP A 11 -9.54 -20.47 11.50
C ASP A 11 -10.77 -20.73 10.66
N VAL A 12 -11.92 -20.39 11.21
CA VAL A 12 -13.19 -20.28 10.52
C VAL A 12 -13.67 -18.85 10.68
N LEU A 13 -13.89 -18.18 9.56
CA LEU A 13 -14.40 -16.81 9.52
C LEU A 13 -15.88 -16.85 9.14
N LEU A 14 -16.73 -16.25 9.97
CA LEU A 14 -18.13 -16.02 9.63
C LEU A 14 -18.22 -14.58 9.10
N LEU A 15 -18.79 -14.41 7.91
CA LEU A 15 -19.06 -13.12 7.31
C LEU A 15 -20.56 -12.83 7.44
N PRO A 16 -21.03 -12.25 8.56
CA PRO A 16 -22.44 -11.92 8.72
C PRO A 16 -22.84 -10.81 7.75
N LYS A 17 -24.11 -10.83 7.34
CA LYS A 17 -24.71 -9.74 6.58
C LYS A 17 -24.73 -8.48 7.45
N LEU A 18 -24.01 -7.43 7.02
CA LEU A 18 -23.96 -6.15 7.74
C LEU A 18 -25.01 -5.14 7.26
N VAL A 19 -25.38 -5.20 5.99
CA VAL A 19 -26.34 -4.29 5.35
C VAL A 19 -27.21 -5.05 4.35
N GLU A 20 -28.39 -4.51 4.06
CA GLU A 20 -29.23 -5.02 2.96
C GLU A 20 -28.54 -4.77 1.61
N PRO A 21 -28.55 -5.75 0.68
CA PRO A 21 -27.97 -5.56 -0.64
C PRO A 21 -28.66 -4.40 -1.35
N PRO A 22 -27.91 -3.54 -2.05
CA PRO A 22 -28.50 -2.44 -2.79
C PRO A 22 -29.29 -2.97 -4.00
N ARG A 23 -30.49 -2.42 -4.22
CA ARG A 23 -31.32 -2.69 -5.41
C ARG A 23 -31.62 -4.19 -5.57
N GLU A 24 -31.40 -4.75 -6.75
CA GLU A 24 -31.66 -6.16 -7.09
C GLU A 24 -30.41 -7.04 -6.91
N ALA A 25 -29.38 -6.56 -6.20
CA ALA A 25 -28.17 -7.34 -5.98
C ALA A 25 -28.48 -8.62 -5.19
N LYS A 26 -27.97 -9.75 -5.68
CA LYS A 26 -28.13 -11.09 -5.10
C LYS A 26 -26.77 -11.69 -4.82
N SER A 27 -26.70 -12.58 -3.84
CA SER A 27 -25.49 -13.38 -3.62
C SER A 27 -25.29 -14.39 -4.75
N ASP A 28 -24.05 -14.85 -4.91
CA ASP A 28 -23.71 -15.91 -5.88
C ASP A 28 -24.59 -17.15 -5.70
N TYR A 29 -24.86 -17.53 -4.45
CA TYR A 29 -25.76 -18.63 -4.14
C TYR A 29 -27.17 -18.40 -4.69
N ARG A 30 -27.77 -17.23 -4.44
CA ARG A 30 -29.12 -16.91 -4.91
C ARG A 30 -29.20 -16.85 -6.43
N ILE A 31 -28.18 -16.31 -7.09
CA ILE A 31 -28.07 -16.30 -8.55
C ILE A 31 -28.06 -17.74 -9.08
N CYS A 32 -27.18 -18.59 -8.54
CA CYS A 32 -27.09 -19.99 -8.95
C CYS A 32 -28.37 -20.79 -8.65
N ALA A 33 -29.00 -20.55 -7.50
CA ALA A 33 -30.25 -21.22 -7.12
C ALA A 33 -31.40 -20.85 -8.09
N GLU A 34 -31.58 -19.57 -8.42
CA GLU A 34 -32.61 -19.15 -9.38
C GLU A 34 -32.35 -19.65 -10.80
N LEU A 35 -31.08 -19.74 -11.22
CA LEU A 35 -30.72 -20.36 -12.49
C LEU A 35 -31.02 -21.86 -12.47
N ALA A 36 -30.68 -22.55 -11.38
CA ALA A 36 -30.97 -23.97 -11.20
C ALA A 36 -32.48 -24.26 -11.26
N GLU A 37 -33.31 -23.41 -10.65
CA GLU A 37 -34.77 -23.51 -10.75
C GLU A 37 -35.24 -23.39 -12.21
N ARG A 38 -34.74 -22.40 -12.96
CA ARG A 38 -35.07 -22.24 -14.39
C ARG A 38 -34.61 -23.42 -15.26
N LEU A 39 -33.55 -24.11 -14.84
CA LEU A 39 -33.03 -25.29 -15.50
C LEU A 39 -33.71 -26.60 -15.03
N GLY A 40 -34.67 -26.53 -14.11
CA GLY A 40 -35.40 -27.70 -13.58
C GLY A 40 -34.59 -28.56 -12.60
N ILE A 41 -33.46 -28.05 -12.10
CA ILE A 41 -32.57 -28.74 -11.15
C ILE A 41 -32.49 -28.04 -9.78
N GLY A 42 -33.37 -27.07 -9.52
CA GLY A 42 -33.41 -26.27 -8.30
C GLY A 42 -33.45 -27.09 -7.00
N PRO A 43 -34.36 -28.08 -6.85
CA PRO A 43 -34.39 -28.92 -5.66
C PRO A 43 -33.10 -29.71 -5.42
N ALA A 44 -32.44 -30.17 -6.49
CA ALA A 44 -31.18 -30.89 -6.40
C ALA A 44 -30.00 -29.96 -6.04
N PHE A 45 -30.00 -28.73 -6.58
CA PHE A 45 -28.96 -27.74 -6.28
C PHE A 45 -29.09 -27.17 -4.86
N THR A 46 -30.31 -26.83 -4.44
CA THR A 46 -30.56 -26.18 -3.15
C THR A 46 -30.58 -27.19 -2.00
N GLU A 47 -30.92 -28.45 -2.28
CA GLU A 47 -31.24 -29.48 -1.29
C GLU A 47 -32.26 -29.00 -0.24
N GLY A 48 -33.17 -28.10 -0.63
CA GLY A 48 -34.14 -27.48 0.28
C GLY A 48 -33.55 -26.54 1.32
N ARG A 49 -32.26 -26.18 1.23
CA ARG A 49 -31.58 -25.25 2.13
C ARG A 49 -31.48 -23.87 1.49
N ASP A 50 -31.68 -22.82 2.28
CA ASP A 50 -31.28 -21.47 1.91
C ASP A 50 -29.85 -21.18 2.39
N GLU A 51 -29.36 -19.95 2.17
CA GLU A 51 -27.99 -19.55 2.55
C GLU A 51 -27.70 -19.75 4.03
N ARG A 52 -28.66 -19.38 4.90
CA ARG A 52 -28.47 -19.51 6.35
C ARG A 52 -28.41 -20.98 6.75
N ALA A 53 -29.28 -21.81 6.19
CA ALA A 53 -29.29 -23.26 6.42
C ALA A 53 -27.99 -23.92 5.90
N TRP A 54 -27.47 -23.47 4.75
CA TRP A 54 -26.17 -23.92 4.26
C TRP A 54 -25.02 -23.57 5.20
N VAL A 55 -24.97 -22.33 5.71
CA VAL A 55 -23.95 -21.92 6.67
C VAL A 55 -24.04 -22.72 7.97
N ALA A 56 -25.25 -22.91 8.51
CA ALA A 56 -25.46 -23.71 9.71
C ALA A 56 -24.99 -25.17 9.52
N TRP A 57 -25.34 -25.78 8.39
CA TRP A 57 -24.90 -27.13 8.05
C TRP A 57 -23.38 -27.22 7.90
N MET A 58 -22.74 -26.27 7.22
CA MET A 58 -21.27 -26.24 7.08
C MET A 58 -20.55 -26.14 8.43
N LEU A 59 -21.08 -25.35 9.38
CA LEU A 59 -20.51 -25.25 10.72
C LEU A 59 -20.66 -26.58 11.51
N GLU A 60 -21.77 -27.31 11.35
CA GLU A 60 -21.94 -28.63 11.95
C GLU A 60 -20.96 -29.66 11.34
N GLU A 61 -20.80 -29.67 10.02
CA GLU A 61 -19.82 -30.55 9.38
C GLU A 61 -18.39 -30.23 9.82
N LEU A 62 -18.04 -28.95 9.94
CA LEU A 62 -16.75 -28.54 10.50
C LEU A 62 -16.61 -28.96 11.96
N ARG A 63 -17.67 -28.87 12.77
CA ARG A 63 -17.68 -29.37 14.16
C ARG A 63 -17.36 -30.85 14.21
N ARG A 64 -18.03 -31.64 13.38
CA ARG A 64 -17.89 -33.10 13.31
C ARG A 64 -16.51 -33.54 12.81
N THR A 65 -15.94 -32.82 11.84
CA THR A 65 -14.75 -33.29 11.11
C THR A 65 -13.43 -32.66 11.57
N ARG A 66 -13.43 -31.41 12.01
CA ARG A 66 -12.18 -30.63 12.19
C ARG A 66 -12.11 -29.79 13.45
N PHE A 67 -13.23 -29.22 13.90
CA PHE A 67 -13.27 -28.21 14.97
C PHE A 67 -14.37 -28.52 15.99
N PRO A 68 -14.21 -29.55 16.86
CA PRO A 68 -15.27 -29.98 17.78
C PRO A 68 -15.84 -28.87 18.69
N GLY A 69 -15.04 -27.83 18.98
CA GLY A 69 -15.44 -26.70 19.83
C GLY A 69 -16.01 -25.49 19.09
N ILE A 70 -16.24 -25.56 17.78
CA ILE A 70 -16.84 -24.44 17.04
C ILE A 70 -18.30 -24.25 17.50
N PRO A 71 -18.78 -23.02 17.78
CA PRO A 71 -20.15 -22.77 18.22
C PRO A 71 -21.17 -22.91 17.08
N THR A 72 -22.45 -23.09 17.41
CA THR A 72 -23.54 -23.13 16.41
C THR A 72 -23.66 -21.78 15.71
N LEU A 73 -24.32 -21.72 14.55
CA LEU A 73 -24.50 -20.44 13.84
C LEU A 73 -25.16 -19.38 14.74
N ASP A 74 -26.20 -19.77 15.49
CA ASP A 74 -26.91 -18.86 16.38
C ASP A 74 -26.02 -18.36 17.53
N GLU A 75 -25.21 -19.23 18.14
CA GLU A 75 -24.22 -18.82 19.14
C GLU A 75 -23.15 -17.90 18.55
N PHE A 76 -22.70 -18.18 17.33
CA PHE A 76 -21.69 -17.39 16.63
C PHE A 76 -22.18 -15.96 16.40
N LEU A 77 -23.44 -15.82 15.95
CA LEU A 77 -24.10 -14.55 15.72
C LEU A 77 -24.42 -13.83 17.03
N ALA A 78 -25.01 -14.51 18.02
CA ALA A 78 -25.40 -13.90 19.29
C ALA A 78 -24.20 -13.35 20.07
N ARG A 79 -23.05 -14.01 19.98
CA ARG A 79 -21.79 -13.57 20.63
C ARG A 79 -20.99 -12.58 19.77
N ASN A 80 -21.43 -12.30 18.54
CA ASN A 80 -20.71 -11.49 17.56
C ASN A 80 -19.23 -11.89 17.43
N LEU A 81 -18.94 -13.19 17.33
CA LEU A 81 -17.57 -13.69 17.39
C LEU A 81 -16.72 -13.31 16.18
N GLY A 82 -17.33 -13.24 14.99
CA GLY A 82 -16.67 -12.96 13.69
C GLY A 82 -15.69 -14.04 13.21
N ALA A 83 -14.89 -14.60 14.10
CA ALA A 83 -13.92 -15.65 13.82
C ALA A 83 -13.87 -16.69 14.95
N TYR A 84 -13.71 -17.95 14.58
CA TYR A 84 -13.30 -19.03 15.47
C TYR A 84 -11.89 -19.44 15.10
N ARG A 85 -10.95 -19.38 16.05
CA ARG A 85 -9.56 -19.74 15.86
C ARG A 85 -9.15 -20.78 16.90
N VAL A 86 -8.55 -21.87 16.45
CA VAL A 86 -7.82 -22.79 17.33
C VAL A 86 -6.41 -22.22 17.51
N PRO A 87 -5.99 -21.90 18.75
CA PRO A 87 -4.66 -21.36 19.00
C PRO A 87 -3.57 -22.29 18.45
N VAL A 88 -2.57 -21.69 17.80
CA VAL A 88 -1.33 -22.40 17.42
C VAL A 88 -0.34 -22.17 18.55
N GLU A 89 -0.26 -23.13 19.47
CA GLU A 89 0.59 -23.03 20.68
C GLU A 89 2.05 -23.42 20.42
N GLN A 90 2.28 -24.22 19.39
CA GLN A 90 3.60 -24.67 18.96
C GLN A 90 3.78 -24.38 17.46
N PRO A 91 4.97 -23.96 17.00
CA PRO A 91 5.25 -23.81 15.58
C PRO A 91 4.98 -25.12 14.83
N ALA A 92 4.19 -25.06 13.75
CA ALA A 92 4.01 -26.20 12.87
C ALA A 92 5.31 -26.44 12.07
N VAL A 93 5.94 -27.58 12.28
CA VAL A 93 7.11 -28.00 11.49
C VAL A 93 6.61 -28.83 10.30
N ALA A 94 6.76 -28.29 9.09
CA ALA A 94 6.34 -28.98 7.88
C ALA A 94 7.05 -30.33 7.74
N LEU A 95 6.25 -31.38 7.46
CA LEU A 95 6.72 -32.76 7.28
C LEU A 95 7.48 -33.32 8.50
N ALA A 96 7.17 -32.88 9.73
CA ALA A 96 7.85 -33.33 10.95
C ALA A 96 7.87 -34.87 11.09
N ASP A 97 6.72 -35.51 10.91
CA ASP A 97 6.59 -36.96 11.05
C ASP A 97 7.39 -37.71 9.96
N PHE A 98 7.34 -37.24 8.71
CA PHE A 98 8.18 -37.78 7.62
C PHE A 98 9.68 -37.57 7.90
N ARG A 99 10.08 -36.45 8.51
CA ARG A 99 11.49 -36.21 8.86
C ARG A 99 11.96 -37.13 10.00
N ALA A 100 11.08 -37.47 10.92
CA ALA A 100 11.38 -38.37 12.04
C ALA A 100 11.39 -39.84 11.59
N ASP A 101 10.41 -40.24 10.77
CA ASP A 101 10.27 -41.59 10.22
C ASP A 101 9.70 -41.55 8.79
N PRO A 102 10.58 -41.46 7.77
CA PRO A 102 10.16 -41.43 6.37
C PRO A 102 9.45 -42.70 5.89
N ALA A 103 9.75 -43.85 6.50
CA ALA A 103 9.20 -45.14 6.07
C ALA A 103 7.78 -45.35 6.63
N GLY A 104 7.54 -44.92 7.87
CA GLY A 104 6.22 -44.95 8.50
C GLY A 104 5.28 -43.83 8.05
N HIS A 105 5.82 -42.71 7.55
CA HIS A 105 5.04 -41.54 7.13
C HIS A 105 5.37 -41.10 5.69
N PRO A 106 5.24 -41.98 4.67
CA PRO A 106 5.62 -41.65 3.29
C PRO A 106 4.78 -40.49 2.74
N LEU A 107 5.40 -39.66 1.89
CA LEU A 107 4.71 -38.56 1.21
C LEU A 107 3.81 -39.06 0.08
N ALA A 108 2.86 -38.22 -0.37
CA ALA A 108 1.95 -38.53 -1.48
C ALA A 108 2.59 -38.56 -2.88
N THR A 109 3.91 -38.46 -2.95
CA THR A 109 4.75 -38.64 -4.15
C THR A 109 4.82 -40.12 -4.57
N GLU A 110 5.13 -40.40 -5.84
CA GLU A 110 5.23 -41.79 -6.35
C GLU A 110 6.24 -42.64 -5.58
N THR A 111 7.36 -42.05 -5.17
CA THR A 111 8.42 -42.72 -4.41
C THR A 111 8.19 -42.76 -2.90
N GLY A 112 7.15 -42.10 -2.39
CA GLY A 112 6.94 -41.87 -0.96
C GLY A 112 7.96 -40.90 -0.31
N LYS A 113 8.81 -40.22 -1.09
CA LYS A 113 9.91 -39.35 -0.64
C LYS A 113 9.82 -37.96 -1.26
N ILE A 114 10.66 -37.03 -0.82
CA ILE A 114 10.84 -35.76 -1.53
C ILE A 114 11.51 -36.05 -2.89
N GLU A 115 10.81 -35.77 -3.98
CA GLU A 115 11.27 -36.01 -5.34
C GLU A 115 11.95 -34.77 -5.93
N ILE A 116 13.25 -34.87 -6.21
CA ILE A 116 13.98 -33.87 -7.03
C ILE A 116 13.79 -34.17 -8.52
N PHE A 117 13.77 -35.45 -8.86
CA PHE A 117 13.42 -35.97 -10.18
C PHE A 117 12.01 -36.54 -10.10
N SER A 118 11.11 -36.08 -10.97
CA SER A 118 9.74 -36.62 -11.07
C SER A 118 9.66 -37.73 -12.13
N PRO A 119 9.47 -39.01 -11.75
CA PRO A 119 9.26 -40.09 -12.70
C PRO A 119 8.01 -39.88 -13.57
N GLN A 120 6.97 -39.28 -12.99
CA GLN A 120 5.73 -38.94 -13.69
C GLN A 120 5.98 -37.99 -14.85
N LEU A 121 6.69 -36.88 -14.61
CA LEU A 121 7.02 -35.91 -15.66
C LEU A 121 7.99 -36.50 -16.68
N HIS A 122 8.96 -37.32 -16.25
CA HIS A 122 9.89 -37.96 -17.17
C HIS A 122 9.18 -38.85 -18.20
N ARG A 123 8.18 -39.62 -17.76
CA ARG A 123 7.39 -40.50 -18.63
C ARG A 123 6.59 -39.74 -19.69
N LEU A 124 6.35 -38.44 -19.53
CA LEU A 124 5.71 -37.62 -20.57
C LEU A 124 6.61 -37.41 -21.80
N GLY A 125 7.92 -37.66 -21.71
CA GLY A 125 8.83 -37.61 -22.86
C GLY A 125 9.03 -36.21 -23.46
N ARG A 126 8.81 -35.15 -22.68
CA ARG A 126 8.89 -33.74 -23.12
C ARG A 126 9.99 -32.94 -22.38
N PRO A 127 11.27 -33.37 -22.40
CA PRO A 127 12.32 -32.79 -21.56
C PRO A 127 12.67 -31.33 -21.86
N ASP A 128 12.26 -30.80 -23.01
CA ASP A 128 12.54 -29.42 -23.44
C ASP A 128 11.44 -28.43 -23.04
N GLU A 129 10.28 -28.92 -22.58
CA GLU A 129 9.17 -28.07 -22.13
C GLU A 129 8.66 -28.44 -20.72
N ILE A 130 8.74 -29.73 -20.35
CA ILE A 130 8.29 -30.29 -19.07
C ILE A 130 9.39 -31.22 -18.53
N PRO A 131 10.51 -30.66 -18.06
CA PRO A 131 11.63 -31.46 -17.60
C PRO A 131 11.30 -32.16 -16.29
N ALA A 132 11.84 -33.37 -16.11
CA ALA A 132 11.67 -34.14 -14.88
C ALA A 132 12.42 -33.54 -13.66
N VAL A 133 13.37 -32.64 -13.92
CA VAL A 133 14.12 -31.87 -12.93
C VAL A 133 14.02 -30.40 -13.31
N PRO A 134 13.82 -29.47 -12.35
CA PRO A 134 13.83 -28.05 -12.65
C PRO A 134 15.15 -27.65 -13.34
N LYS A 135 15.04 -27.11 -14.57
CA LYS A 135 16.14 -26.51 -15.32
C LYS A 135 15.64 -25.25 -16.01
N TYR A 136 16.54 -24.32 -16.30
CA TYR A 136 16.20 -23.18 -17.15
C TYR A 136 15.85 -23.68 -18.56
N ILE A 137 14.72 -23.21 -19.08
CA ILE A 137 14.27 -23.39 -20.46
C ILE A 137 14.00 -21.98 -20.96
N GLN A 138 14.67 -21.58 -22.04
CA GLN A 138 14.46 -20.27 -22.61
C GLN A 138 13.00 -20.11 -23.05
N GLU A 139 12.44 -18.98 -22.69
CA GLU A 139 11.05 -18.64 -22.91
C GLU A 139 10.81 -18.33 -24.40
N TRP A 140 9.57 -18.49 -24.87
CA TRP A 140 9.23 -18.25 -26.28
C TRP A 140 9.36 -16.77 -26.69
N GLU A 141 9.24 -15.89 -25.71
CA GLU A 141 9.49 -14.46 -25.79
C GLU A 141 10.53 -14.14 -24.72
N SER A 142 11.70 -13.69 -25.18
CA SER A 142 12.92 -13.64 -24.39
C SER A 142 13.79 -12.46 -24.84
N PRO A 143 14.47 -11.79 -23.90
CA PRO A 143 15.48 -10.79 -24.23
C PRO A 143 16.70 -11.40 -24.97
N PHE A 144 16.82 -12.73 -25.01
CA PHE A 144 17.88 -13.45 -25.71
C PHE A 144 17.43 -13.99 -27.08
N GLY A 145 16.16 -13.81 -27.45
CA GLY A 145 15.60 -14.23 -28.73
C GLY A 145 15.69 -13.16 -29.83
N PRO A 146 15.39 -13.51 -31.10
CA PRO A 146 15.39 -12.57 -32.22
C PRO A 146 14.38 -11.41 -32.07
N GLU A 147 13.30 -11.61 -31.32
CA GLU A 147 12.28 -10.61 -31.01
C GLU A 147 12.85 -9.39 -30.28
N ALA A 148 13.93 -9.54 -29.52
CA ALA A 148 14.61 -8.46 -28.82
C ALA A 148 15.13 -7.37 -29.78
N ALA A 149 15.38 -7.71 -31.05
CA ALA A 149 15.78 -6.73 -32.07
C ALA A 149 14.66 -5.71 -32.37
N ARG A 150 13.38 -6.13 -32.26
CA ARG A 150 12.21 -5.26 -32.49
C ARG A 150 11.65 -4.71 -31.18
N TYR A 151 11.70 -5.52 -30.13
CA TYR A 151 11.12 -5.24 -28.81
C TYR A 151 12.20 -5.44 -27.74
N PRO A 152 13.05 -4.44 -27.49
CA PRO A 152 14.27 -4.62 -26.70
C PRO A 152 14.05 -4.67 -25.18
N LEU A 153 12.81 -4.54 -24.70
CA LEU A 153 12.50 -4.53 -23.27
C LEU A 153 11.62 -5.73 -22.92
N GLN A 154 11.94 -6.39 -21.81
CA GLN A 154 11.06 -7.40 -21.23
C GLN A 154 10.05 -6.71 -20.31
N ALA A 155 8.77 -6.82 -20.63
CA ALA A 155 7.69 -6.45 -19.73
C ALA A 155 7.38 -7.59 -18.75
N MET A 156 7.25 -7.22 -17.48
CA MET A 156 6.76 -8.08 -16.41
C MET A 156 5.53 -7.44 -15.77
N GLY A 157 4.57 -8.26 -15.35
CA GLY A 157 3.47 -7.76 -14.52
C GLY A 157 3.62 -8.20 -13.07
N HIS A 158 3.69 -7.29 -12.10
CA HIS A 158 3.61 -7.65 -10.68
C HIS A 158 2.18 -7.53 -10.11
N HIS A 159 1.94 -8.19 -8.98
CA HIS A 159 0.73 -7.94 -8.18
C HIS A 159 0.87 -6.64 -7.40
N THR A 160 0.06 -5.65 -7.77
CA THR A 160 -0.01 -4.36 -7.06
C THR A 160 -0.66 -4.52 -5.67
N LEU A 161 -0.35 -3.60 -4.77
CA LEU A 161 -0.99 -3.47 -3.46
C LEU A 161 -2.35 -2.76 -3.52
N HIS A 162 -2.73 -2.20 -4.68
CA HIS A 162 -4.04 -1.61 -4.94
C HIS A 162 -5.15 -2.68 -4.90
N ARG A 163 -4.95 -3.82 -5.57
CA ARG A 163 -6.05 -4.72 -5.99
C ARG A 163 -5.60 -6.17 -6.03
N VAL A 164 -6.57 -7.09 -6.03
CA VAL A 164 -6.33 -8.53 -6.20
C VAL A 164 -6.79 -8.92 -7.59
N HIS A 165 -5.83 -9.11 -8.51
CA HIS A 165 -6.11 -9.18 -9.94
C HIS A 165 -6.97 -7.98 -10.37
N SER A 166 -8.09 -8.20 -11.06
CA SER A 166 -9.03 -7.15 -11.46
C SER A 166 -10.04 -6.74 -10.39
N THR A 167 -10.08 -7.41 -9.24
CA THR A 167 -11.01 -7.09 -8.16
C THR A 167 -10.52 -5.87 -7.40
N HIS A 168 -11.42 -4.91 -7.15
CA HIS A 168 -11.15 -3.62 -6.49
C HIS A 168 -10.44 -2.56 -7.33
N ASP A 169 -10.26 -2.76 -8.64
CA ASP A 169 -9.65 -1.74 -9.50
C ASP A 169 -10.47 -0.44 -9.55
N ASN A 170 -11.74 -0.48 -9.17
CA ASN A 170 -12.64 0.67 -9.09
C ASN A 170 -12.69 1.36 -7.71
N VAL A 171 -11.79 1.02 -6.78
CA VAL A 171 -11.73 1.63 -5.45
C VAL A 171 -10.78 2.83 -5.49
N ASP A 172 -11.35 4.03 -5.52
CA ASP A 172 -10.67 5.31 -5.64
C ASP A 172 -9.60 5.55 -4.55
N TRP A 173 -9.83 5.13 -3.31
CA TRP A 173 -8.87 5.24 -2.21
C TRP A 173 -7.63 4.37 -2.41
N LEU A 174 -7.80 3.19 -3.01
CA LEU A 174 -6.70 2.28 -3.32
C LEU A 174 -5.97 2.75 -4.58
N GLU A 175 -6.69 3.32 -5.55
CA GLU A 175 -6.10 3.96 -6.74
C GLU A 175 -5.24 5.18 -6.38
N GLU A 176 -5.70 6.03 -5.46
CA GLU A 176 -4.89 7.13 -4.92
C GLU A 176 -3.66 6.61 -4.17
N ALA A 177 -3.81 5.56 -3.37
CA ALA A 177 -2.71 4.98 -2.61
C ALA A 177 -1.68 4.32 -3.52
N PHE A 178 -2.10 3.66 -4.59
CA PHE A 178 -1.23 2.94 -5.52
C PHE A 178 -1.66 3.19 -6.98
N PRO A 179 -1.29 4.35 -7.54
CA PRO A 179 -1.68 4.71 -8.89
C PRO A 179 -1.11 3.75 -9.93
N GLN A 180 -1.91 3.43 -10.95
CA GLN A 180 -1.49 2.55 -12.04
C GLN A 180 -0.48 3.23 -12.96
N ARG A 181 0.73 2.66 -13.05
CA ARG A 181 1.85 3.21 -13.83
C ARG A 181 2.75 2.10 -14.36
N ALA A 182 3.43 2.35 -15.47
CA ALA A 182 4.59 1.55 -15.84
C ALA A 182 5.79 1.98 -15.00
N PHE A 183 6.65 1.04 -14.62
CA PHE A 183 7.90 1.30 -13.91
C PHE A 183 9.08 0.96 -14.83
N MET A 184 10.04 1.88 -14.94
CA MET A 184 11.19 1.72 -15.84
C MET A 184 12.47 2.20 -15.16
N ASN A 185 13.60 1.59 -15.50
CA ASN A 185 14.90 2.06 -15.06
C ASN A 185 15.24 3.44 -15.68
N PRO A 186 15.84 4.39 -14.92
CA PRO A 186 16.28 5.68 -15.45
C PRO A 186 17.24 5.60 -16.66
N GLU A 187 18.02 4.53 -16.81
CA GLU A 187 18.93 4.34 -17.95
C GLU A 187 18.15 4.06 -19.25
N ASP A 188 17.19 3.14 -19.21
CA ASP A 188 16.31 2.84 -20.34
C ASP A 188 15.46 4.04 -20.76
N ALA A 189 14.99 4.80 -19.76
CA ALA A 189 14.22 6.01 -19.99
C ALA A 189 15.06 7.10 -20.66
N ARG A 190 16.33 7.26 -20.26
CA ARG A 190 17.27 8.23 -20.85
C ARG A 190 17.51 7.94 -22.34
N ALA A 191 17.71 6.68 -22.69
CA ALA A 191 17.86 6.25 -24.09
C ALA A 191 16.62 6.57 -24.94
N ARG A 192 15.45 6.69 -24.31
CA ARG A 192 14.14 6.96 -24.95
C ARG A 192 13.65 8.40 -24.78
N GLY A 193 14.42 9.26 -24.09
CA GLY A 193 14.03 10.64 -23.80
C GLY A 193 12.76 10.77 -22.93
N ILE A 194 12.49 9.78 -22.08
CA ILE A 194 11.34 9.72 -21.15
C ILE A 194 11.75 10.32 -19.81
N ARG A 195 10.88 11.16 -19.23
CA ARG A 195 11.05 11.70 -17.88
C ARG A 195 10.07 11.05 -16.90
N ASP A 196 10.40 11.16 -15.62
CA ASP A 196 9.54 10.68 -14.54
C ASP A 196 8.17 11.39 -14.55
N GLY A 197 7.11 10.59 -14.57
CA GLY A 197 5.73 11.04 -14.70
C GLY A 197 5.23 11.24 -16.14
N ASP A 198 6.06 11.05 -17.17
CA ASP A 198 5.61 11.12 -18.55
C ASP A 198 4.61 10.01 -18.88
N LEU A 199 3.64 10.28 -19.75
CA LEU A 199 2.90 9.22 -20.41
C LEU A 199 3.85 8.48 -21.37
N VAL A 200 3.77 7.16 -21.38
CA VAL A 200 4.52 6.29 -22.30
C VAL A 200 3.56 5.39 -23.04
N LYS A 201 3.88 5.11 -24.30
CA LYS A 201 3.21 4.07 -25.08
C LYS A 201 4.04 2.79 -24.96
N VAL A 202 3.45 1.73 -24.42
CA VAL A 202 4.05 0.39 -24.34
C VAL A 202 3.31 -0.51 -25.32
N TYR A 203 4.03 -1.22 -26.20
CA TYR A 203 3.40 -1.99 -27.26
C TYR A 203 4.24 -3.16 -27.76
N ASN A 204 3.54 -4.10 -28.40
CA ASN A 204 4.10 -5.15 -29.27
C ASN A 204 3.12 -5.44 -30.42
N ASP A 205 3.27 -6.58 -31.11
CA ASP A 205 2.38 -6.94 -32.23
C ASP A 205 0.93 -7.23 -31.81
N ARG A 206 0.69 -7.55 -30.53
CA ARG A 206 -0.64 -7.92 -30.02
C ARG A 206 -1.46 -6.70 -29.62
N GLY A 207 -0.82 -5.67 -29.09
CA GLY A 207 -1.54 -4.49 -28.65
C GLY A 207 -0.63 -3.38 -28.14
N ALA A 208 -1.28 -2.31 -27.70
CA ALA A 208 -0.64 -1.13 -27.16
C ALA A 208 -1.44 -0.57 -25.98
N MET A 209 -0.72 0.07 -25.05
CA MET A 209 -1.29 0.84 -23.97
C MET A 209 -0.56 2.18 -23.81
N VAL A 210 -1.25 3.16 -23.25
CA VAL A 210 -0.66 4.45 -22.86
C VAL A 210 -1.01 4.74 -21.41
N LEU A 211 0.01 4.83 -20.56
CA LEU A 211 -0.10 5.05 -19.13
C LEU A 211 1.07 5.90 -18.61
N PRO A 212 0.97 6.52 -17.42
CA PRO A 212 2.10 7.24 -16.82
C PRO A 212 3.25 6.29 -16.49
N CYS A 213 4.49 6.78 -16.58
CA CYS A 213 5.69 6.03 -16.24
C CYS A 213 6.41 6.62 -15.02
N ARG A 214 6.70 5.77 -14.03
CA ARG A 214 7.54 6.07 -12.87
C ARG A 214 8.95 5.55 -13.16
N LEU A 215 9.94 6.43 -13.09
CA LEU A 215 11.33 6.05 -13.19
C LEU A 215 11.84 5.62 -11.82
N THR A 216 12.44 4.44 -11.73
CA THR A 216 12.98 3.93 -10.47
C THR A 216 14.17 3.01 -10.69
N PRO A 217 15.26 3.14 -9.90
CA PRO A 217 16.37 2.19 -9.96
C PRO A 217 15.99 0.80 -9.44
N ARG A 218 14.79 0.63 -8.86
CA ARG A 218 14.29 -0.68 -8.40
C ARG A 218 13.97 -1.66 -9.53
N ILE A 219 13.85 -1.15 -10.76
CA ILE A 219 13.69 -1.98 -11.96
C ILE A 219 15.07 -2.18 -12.60
N MET A 220 15.38 -3.41 -12.97
CA MET A 220 16.62 -3.76 -13.68
C MET A 220 16.62 -3.13 -15.09
N PRO A 221 17.76 -2.63 -15.61
CA PRO A 221 17.84 -2.20 -16.99
C PRO A 221 17.42 -3.30 -17.97
N GLY A 222 16.73 -2.92 -19.05
CA GLY A 222 16.12 -3.84 -20.01
C GLY A 222 14.74 -4.36 -19.62
N VAL A 223 14.21 -3.96 -18.45
CA VAL A 223 12.90 -4.41 -17.94
C VAL A 223 11.92 -3.25 -17.76
N VAL A 224 10.66 -3.52 -18.04
CA VAL A 224 9.53 -2.62 -17.72
C VAL A 224 8.53 -3.39 -16.88
N ASP A 225 8.14 -2.83 -15.75
CA ASP A 225 7.15 -3.45 -14.88
C ASP A 225 5.79 -2.75 -15.03
N ILE A 226 4.71 -3.52 -15.15
CA ILE A 226 3.35 -3.02 -15.37
C ILE A 226 2.41 -3.76 -14.41
N PRO A 227 1.90 -3.11 -13.35
CA PRO A 227 1.09 -3.80 -12.36
C PRO A 227 -0.16 -4.44 -12.97
N GLN A 228 -0.38 -5.71 -12.66
CA GLN A 228 -1.46 -6.52 -13.23
C GLN A 228 -2.85 -6.06 -12.74
N GLY A 229 -3.89 -6.47 -13.45
CA GLY A 229 -5.28 -6.37 -12.98
C GLY A 229 -5.99 -5.04 -13.25
N ALA A 230 -5.35 -4.10 -13.94
CA ALA A 230 -6.06 -2.92 -14.43
C ALA A 230 -7.16 -3.34 -15.42
N TRP A 231 -8.34 -2.72 -15.32
CA TRP A 231 -9.45 -2.97 -16.25
C TRP A 231 -9.12 -2.46 -17.64
N TRP A 232 -9.37 -3.29 -18.65
CA TRP A 232 -9.18 -2.89 -20.04
C TRP A 232 -10.10 -1.72 -20.39
N THR A 233 -9.49 -0.59 -20.76
CA THR A 233 -10.18 0.67 -21.06
C THR A 233 -9.62 1.24 -22.37
N PRO A 234 -10.01 0.69 -23.53
CA PRO A 234 -9.49 1.09 -24.82
C PRO A 234 -10.04 2.46 -25.24
N ASP A 235 -9.25 3.19 -26.02
CA ASP A 235 -9.77 4.30 -26.82
C ASP A 235 -10.39 3.81 -28.14
N ALA A 236 -10.83 4.76 -28.98
CA ALA A 236 -11.43 4.47 -30.29
C ALA A 236 -10.51 3.72 -31.27
N HIS A 237 -9.19 3.66 -31.00
CA HIS A 237 -8.20 2.95 -31.80
C HIS A 237 -7.78 1.62 -31.17
N GLY A 238 -8.41 1.20 -30.06
CA GLY A 238 -8.09 -0.02 -29.34
C GLY A 238 -6.84 0.09 -28.44
N VAL A 239 -6.30 1.30 -28.25
CA VAL A 239 -5.15 1.52 -27.36
C VAL A 239 -5.66 1.63 -25.93
N ASP A 240 -5.21 0.72 -25.07
CA ASP A 240 -5.61 0.70 -23.68
C ASP A 240 -5.07 1.93 -22.93
N ARG A 241 -5.93 2.58 -22.14
CA ARG A 241 -5.60 3.81 -21.41
C ARG A 241 -5.43 3.61 -19.91
N ARG A 242 -5.63 2.38 -19.42
CA ARG A 242 -5.53 2.05 -17.99
C ARG A 242 -4.27 1.28 -17.63
N GLY A 243 -3.65 0.55 -18.56
CA GLY A 243 -2.46 -0.26 -18.31
C GLY A 243 -2.74 -1.75 -18.05
N ALA A 244 -3.71 -2.33 -18.74
CA ALA A 244 -4.05 -3.74 -18.68
C ALA A 244 -2.98 -4.60 -19.39
N VAL A 245 -1.99 -5.10 -18.65
CA VAL A 245 -0.85 -5.87 -19.19
C VAL A 245 -1.26 -7.08 -20.05
N ASN A 246 -2.46 -7.63 -19.83
CA ASN A 246 -3.07 -8.69 -20.64
C ASN A 246 -3.13 -8.33 -22.14
N VAL A 247 -3.26 -7.04 -22.49
CA VAL A 247 -3.24 -6.55 -23.88
C VAL A 247 -1.94 -6.92 -24.61
N LEU A 248 -0.85 -7.06 -23.87
CA LEU A 248 0.46 -7.36 -24.40
C LEU A 248 0.81 -8.85 -24.27
N THR A 249 0.03 -9.65 -23.54
CA THR A 249 0.41 -11.03 -23.20
C THR A 249 0.04 -12.00 -24.32
N SER A 250 0.86 -13.04 -24.51
CA SER A 250 0.54 -14.15 -25.40
C SER A 250 -0.60 -15.01 -24.85
N GLU A 251 -1.49 -15.48 -25.72
CA GLU A 251 -2.52 -16.46 -25.37
C GLU A 251 -1.95 -17.88 -25.25
N ARG A 252 -0.66 -18.09 -25.56
CA ARG A 252 0.00 -19.39 -25.42
C ARG A 252 0.10 -19.77 -23.92
N PRO A 253 -0.53 -20.88 -23.50
CA PRO A 253 -0.50 -21.31 -22.11
C PRO A 253 0.80 -22.06 -21.78
N THR A 254 1.15 -22.15 -20.50
CA THR A 254 2.32 -22.93 -20.07
C THR A 254 2.13 -24.44 -20.33
N PRO A 255 3.20 -25.22 -20.62
CA PRO A 255 3.07 -26.57 -21.19
C PRO A 255 2.44 -27.64 -20.29
N TYR A 256 2.41 -27.41 -18.97
CA TYR A 256 1.88 -28.36 -17.96
C TYR A 256 0.73 -27.80 -17.13
N ALA A 257 0.86 -26.56 -16.62
CA ALA A 257 -0.14 -25.95 -15.74
C ALA A 257 -1.23 -25.16 -16.48
N TRP A 258 -1.09 -25.01 -17.80
CA TRP A 258 -1.94 -24.18 -18.65
C TRP A 258 -2.15 -22.75 -18.13
N GLY A 259 -1.13 -22.23 -17.47
CA GLY A 259 -1.13 -20.90 -16.87
C GLY A 259 -0.82 -19.81 -17.90
N ASN A 260 -1.11 -18.57 -17.50
CA ASN A 260 -0.84 -17.36 -18.29
C ASN A 260 0.67 -16.99 -18.24
N THR A 261 1.20 -16.42 -19.33
CA THR A 261 2.64 -16.13 -19.57
C THR A 261 2.99 -14.64 -19.39
N GLN A 262 2.51 -14.00 -18.32
CA GLN A 262 2.57 -12.52 -18.13
C GLN A 262 3.93 -11.92 -17.75
N HIS A 263 4.98 -12.74 -17.61
CA HIS A 263 6.28 -12.29 -17.10
C HIS A 263 7.40 -12.31 -18.14
N THR A 264 7.09 -12.74 -19.35
CA THR A 264 8.07 -12.99 -20.43
C THR A 264 7.58 -12.29 -21.70
N ILE A 265 7.14 -11.05 -21.59
CA ILE A 265 6.53 -10.31 -22.70
C ILE A 265 7.59 -9.41 -23.30
N MET A 266 7.87 -9.49 -24.60
CA MET A 266 8.77 -8.52 -25.23
C MET A 266 7.99 -7.31 -25.72
N VAL A 267 8.45 -6.11 -25.37
CA VAL A 267 7.80 -4.83 -25.70
C VAL A 267 8.79 -3.77 -26.20
N GLN A 268 8.24 -2.75 -26.87
CA GLN A 268 8.89 -1.46 -27.03
C GLN A 268 8.15 -0.41 -26.20
N VAL A 269 8.91 0.58 -25.73
CA VAL A 269 8.37 1.77 -25.06
C VAL A 269 8.83 3.02 -25.79
N GLU A 270 7.90 3.92 -26.06
CA GLU A 270 8.15 5.21 -26.68
C GLU A 270 7.30 6.31 -26.04
N ARG A 271 7.62 7.57 -26.33
CA ARG A 271 6.74 8.68 -25.99
C ARG A 271 5.51 8.65 -26.92
N PRO A 272 4.29 8.80 -26.39
CA PRO A 272 3.10 8.83 -27.23
C PRO A 272 3.16 10.05 -28.17
N LEU A 273 2.79 9.84 -29.43
CA LEU A 273 2.57 10.91 -30.39
C LEU A 273 1.33 11.71 -29.99
N SER A 274 1.39 13.05 -30.05
CA SER A 274 0.19 13.89 -29.97
C SER A 274 -0.72 13.59 -31.16
N PRO A 275 -2.06 13.76 -31.05
CA PRO A 275 -2.97 13.74 -32.20
C PRO A 275 -2.55 14.68 -33.36
N LEU A 276 -1.69 15.68 -33.09
CA LEU A 276 -1.16 16.64 -34.07
C LEU A 276 0.26 16.28 -34.58
N GLY A 277 0.80 15.10 -34.29
CA GLY A 277 2.16 14.70 -34.70
C GLY A 277 3.30 15.35 -33.91
N GLU A 278 2.99 16.19 -32.91
CA GLU A 278 3.98 16.79 -32.02
C GLU A 278 4.25 15.89 -30.79
N ARG A 279 5.44 16.02 -30.18
CA ARG A 279 5.76 15.32 -28.93
C ARG A 279 4.87 15.87 -27.81
N VAL A 280 4.02 15.05 -27.19
CA VAL A 280 3.14 15.50 -26.08
C VAL A 280 4.00 16.13 -24.97
N GLY A 281 3.71 17.40 -24.69
CA GLY A 281 4.29 18.15 -23.59
C GLY A 281 3.87 17.56 -22.26
N VAL A 282 4.87 17.32 -21.43
CA VAL A 282 4.77 16.70 -20.11
C VAL A 282 4.12 17.66 -19.13
N ARG A 283 2.93 17.29 -18.64
CA ARG A 283 2.37 17.63 -17.33
C ARG A 283 1.05 16.86 -17.14
N GLY A 284 1.15 15.54 -17.14
CA GLY A 284 0.07 14.64 -16.76
C GLY A 284 0.07 14.39 -15.25
N GLY A 285 -0.06 15.44 -14.45
CA GLY A 285 -0.53 15.25 -13.08
C GLY A 285 -2.01 14.95 -13.18
N PHE A 286 -2.46 13.80 -12.68
CA PHE A 286 -3.87 13.62 -12.31
C PHE A 286 -4.17 14.67 -11.23
N ALA A 287 -4.61 15.86 -11.66
CA ALA A 287 -5.24 16.81 -10.77
C ALA A 287 -6.68 16.31 -10.56
N PRO A 288 -7.15 16.11 -9.32
CA PRO A 288 -8.59 16.05 -9.10
C PRO A 288 -9.17 17.35 -9.65
N SER A 289 -10.28 17.24 -10.36
CA SER A 289 -10.95 18.32 -11.10
C SER A 289 -10.90 19.67 -10.37
N GLN A 290 -10.03 20.58 -10.82
CA GLN A 290 -10.10 21.97 -10.40
C GLN A 290 -11.11 22.71 -11.29
N ALA A 291 -12.16 23.22 -10.66
CA ALA A 291 -13.09 24.20 -11.20
C ALA A 291 -12.36 25.42 -11.82
N PRO A 292 -12.96 26.13 -12.80
CA PRO A 292 -12.25 27.05 -13.67
C PRO A 292 -11.66 28.23 -12.91
N GLN A 293 -10.34 28.40 -12.99
CA GLN A 293 -9.64 29.58 -12.50
C GLN A 293 -10.01 30.79 -13.35
N ARG A 294 -10.76 31.73 -12.78
CA ARG A 294 -10.91 33.08 -13.35
C ARG A 294 -9.59 33.84 -13.19
N ALA A 295 -9.17 34.50 -14.25
CA ALA A 295 -7.99 35.35 -14.31
C ALA A 295 -8.00 36.43 -13.21
N ARG A 296 -6.87 36.58 -12.51
CA ARG A 296 -6.62 37.71 -11.61
C ARG A 296 -6.28 38.96 -12.44
N PRO A 297 -6.85 40.14 -12.14
CA PRO A 297 -6.32 41.39 -12.67
C PRO A 297 -5.04 41.76 -11.91
N SER A 298 -4.05 42.23 -12.66
CA SER A 298 -2.84 42.87 -12.16
C SER A 298 -3.17 44.15 -11.38
N SER A 299 -2.53 44.38 -10.25
CA SER A 299 -2.44 45.71 -9.63
C SER A 299 -1.01 46.02 -9.20
N PRO A 300 -0.64 47.31 -9.18
CA PRO A 300 0.74 47.75 -9.32
C PRO A 300 1.46 47.85 -7.99
N ALA A 301 2.78 47.90 -8.11
CA ALA A 301 3.71 48.16 -7.02
C ALA A 301 3.42 49.52 -6.35
N SER A 302 3.39 49.52 -5.02
CA SER A 302 3.66 50.72 -4.21
C SER A 302 4.59 50.34 -3.06
N THR A 303 5.82 50.82 -3.18
CA THR A 303 6.78 51.05 -2.11
C THR A 303 6.20 52.00 -1.08
N LEU A 304 6.33 51.68 0.22
CA LEU A 304 6.55 52.64 1.29
C LEU A 304 6.98 51.87 2.56
N GLY A 305 8.16 52.21 3.06
CA GLY A 305 8.69 51.68 4.30
C GLY A 305 8.10 52.38 5.51
N ALA A 306 7.92 51.63 6.60
CA ALA A 306 7.86 52.16 7.95
C ALA A 306 8.30 51.06 8.92
N SER A 307 9.47 51.27 9.53
CA SER A 307 9.98 50.48 10.65
C SER A 307 9.16 50.85 11.90
N CYS A 308 8.35 49.92 12.41
CA CYS A 308 7.84 49.99 13.77
C CYS A 308 8.42 48.85 14.59
N ARG A 309 9.39 49.19 15.44
CA ARG A 309 9.85 48.33 16.55
C ARG A 309 8.73 48.30 17.59
N VAL A 310 8.23 47.11 17.91
CA VAL A 310 7.36 46.87 19.06
C VAL A 310 8.11 45.95 20.02
N SER A 311 8.45 46.49 21.19
CA SER A 311 9.03 45.76 22.32
C SER A 311 8.02 44.75 22.88
N PRO A 312 8.43 43.57 23.35
CA PRO A 312 7.51 42.60 23.94
C PRO A 312 7.16 42.99 25.39
N SER A 313 5.89 43.26 25.66
CA SER A 313 5.33 43.28 27.01
C SER A 313 4.94 41.85 27.42
N ALA A 314 5.52 41.36 28.50
CA ALA A 314 5.18 40.07 29.12
C ALA A 314 3.74 40.07 29.66
N PRO A 315 3.01 38.94 29.59
CA PRO A 315 1.90 38.69 30.50
C PRO A 315 2.38 37.90 31.72
N SER A 316 2.15 38.50 32.88
CA SER A 316 2.27 37.88 34.20
C SER A 316 0.94 37.23 34.60
N SER A 317 0.97 35.95 34.98
CA SER A 317 0.16 35.33 36.04
C SER A 317 0.74 33.94 36.34
N PRO A 318 1.03 33.57 37.59
CA PRO A 318 1.60 32.26 37.93
C PRO A 318 0.48 31.20 37.94
N VAL A 319 0.67 30.12 37.18
CA VAL A 319 -0.12 28.90 37.34
C VAL A 319 0.59 28.07 38.41
N GLU A 320 -0.03 27.94 39.57
CA GLU A 320 0.34 26.97 40.60
C GLU A 320 0.16 25.54 40.06
N GLY A 321 1.18 24.71 40.24
CA GLY A 321 1.17 23.31 39.81
C GLY A 321 2.58 22.72 39.74
N GLU A 322 3.17 22.45 40.90
CA GLU A 322 4.46 21.76 41.03
C GLU A 322 4.39 20.33 40.45
N GLY A 323 5.35 19.99 39.58
CA GLY A 323 6.03 18.69 39.67
C GLY A 323 5.51 17.46 38.89
N LYS A 324 4.70 17.59 37.84
CA LYS A 324 4.49 16.49 36.87
C LYS A 324 4.86 16.96 35.47
N ALA A 325 5.84 16.30 34.83
CA ALA A 325 6.22 16.60 33.46
C ALA A 325 4.97 16.61 32.57
N ALA A 326 4.80 17.64 31.74
CA ALA A 326 3.62 17.78 30.90
C ALA A 326 3.44 16.53 30.01
N ARG A 327 2.29 15.86 30.14
CA ARG A 327 1.99 14.64 29.39
C ARG A 327 1.98 14.95 27.88
N GLN A 328 2.77 14.22 27.11
CA GLN A 328 2.89 14.40 25.66
C GLN A 328 2.73 13.04 24.97
N LEU A 329 1.59 12.84 24.32
CA LEU A 329 1.38 11.71 23.44
C LEU A 329 2.26 11.84 22.19
N ALA A 330 2.80 10.72 21.73
CA ALA A 330 3.67 10.62 20.57
C ALA A 330 3.33 9.39 19.73
N PHE A 331 3.68 9.45 18.44
CA PHE A 331 3.77 8.25 17.61
C PHE A 331 5.17 7.66 17.69
N TYR A 332 5.28 6.34 17.55
CA TYR A 332 6.52 5.64 17.27
C TYR A 332 6.42 4.91 15.92
N LEU A 333 7.51 4.93 15.15
CA LEU A 333 7.64 4.20 13.88
C LEU A 333 8.93 3.37 13.88
N ASP A 334 8.80 2.07 13.70
CA ASP A 334 9.90 1.20 13.29
C ASP A 334 10.02 1.17 11.76
N ALA A 335 10.87 2.04 11.22
CA ALA A 335 11.13 2.09 9.78
C ALA A 335 11.95 0.89 9.27
N SER A 336 12.56 0.10 10.16
CA SER A 336 13.23 -1.15 9.78
C SER A 336 12.25 -2.28 9.47
N ALA A 337 11.03 -2.20 10.01
CA ALA A 337 9.95 -3.16 9.79
C ALA A 337 8.84 -2.65 8.84
N CYS A 338 8.84 -1.35 8.50
CA CYS A 338 7.83 -0.75 7.63
C CYS A 338 8.03 -1.19 6.18
N THR A 339 7.03 -1.88 5.62
CA THR A 339 7.07 -2.40 4.23
C THR A 339 6.49 -1.45 3.18
N GLY A 340 6.01 -0.28 3.60
CA GLY A 340 5.38 0.67 2.66
C GLY A 340 3.95 0.29 2.22
N CYS A 341 3.27 -0.65 2.89
CA CYS A 341 1.98 -1.21 2.44
C CYS A 341 0.78 -0.24 2.41
N LYS A 342 0.91 0.98 2.94
CA LYS A 342 -0.15 2.02 3.01
C LYS A 342 -1.46 1.64 3.71
N ALA A 343 -1.55 0.49 4.36
CA ALA A 343 -2.71 0.14 5.20
C ALA A 343 -3.02 1.22 6.25
N CYS A 344 -1.99 1.79 6.87
CA CYS A 344 -2.14 2.89 7.83
C CYS A 344 -2.67 4.20 7.22
N GLN A 345 -2.45 4.46 5.93
CA GLN A 345 -2.97 5.61 5.20
C GLN A 345 -4.45 5.40 4.84
N VAL A 346 -4.78 4.23 4.28
CA VAL A 346 -6.17 3.87 3.93
C VAL A 346 -7.05 3.77 5.18
N ALA A 347 -6.56 3.17 6.26
CA ALA A 347 -7.31 3.11 7.53
C ALA A 347 -7.53 4.49 8.15
N CYS A 348 -6.57 5.41 8.02
CA CYS A 348 -6.77 6.79 8.47
C CYS A 348 -7.86 7.49 7.65
N LYS A 349 -7.90 7.21 6.35
CA LYS A 349 -8.89 7.77 5.43
C LYS A 349 -10.29 7.25 5.72
N ASP A 350 -10.43 5.93 5.86
CA ASP A 350 -11.67 5.25 6.21
C ASP A 350 -12.24 5.73 7.55
N HIS A 351 -11.44 5.66 8.61
CA HIS A 351 -11.89 6.04 9.96
C HIS A 351 -12.32 7.51 10.07
N ASN A 352 -11.68 8.42 9.33
CA ASN A 352 -11.98 9.85 9.40
C ASN A 352 -12.86 10.35 8.23
N GLY A 353 -13.33 9.45 7.36
CA GLY A 353 -14.15 9.80 6.19
C GLY A 353 -13.49 10.80 5.24
N LEU A 354 -12.17 10.69 4.98
CA LEU A 354 -11.47 11.67 4.15
C LEU A 354 -11.74 11.43 2.65
N PRO A 355 -11.98 12.49 1.86
CA PRO A 355 -12.11 12.36 0.41
C PRO A 355 -10.76 12.07 -0.26
N VAL A 356 -10.79 11.66 -1.54
CA VAL A 356 -9.61 11.67 -2.41
C VAL A 356 -9.00 13.08 -2.46
N GLY A 357 -7.67 13.13 -2.33
CA GLY A 357 -6.84 14.33 -2.24
C GLY A 357 -6.42 14.69 -0.82
N LEU A 358 -7.08 14.16 0.22
CA LEU A 358 -6.75 14.43 1.62
C LEU A 358 -6.13 13.20 2.31
N LEU A 359 -4.85 13.35 2.68
CA LEU A 359 -4.02 12.29 3.24
C LEU A 359 -3.43 12.73 4.59
N TRP A 360 -4.20 12.55 5.68
CA TRP A 360 -3.74 12.93 7.02
C TRP A 360 -2.55 12.10 7.54
N ARG A 361 -2.40 10.87 7.05
CA ARG A 361 -1.21 10.03 7.20
C ARG A 361 -0.73 9.61 5.81
N ARG A 362 0.59 9.65 5.60
CA ARG A 362 1.24 9.44 4.32
C ARG A 362 2.42 8.50 4.48
N VAL A 363 2.68 7.70 3.45
CA VAL A 363 3.81 6.78 3.42
C VAL A 363 4.79 7.21 2.35
N TYR A 364 5.90 7.77 2.79
CA TYR A 364 7.01 8.20 1.94
C TYR A 364 7.92 7.01 1.65
N GLU A 365 8.29 6.83 0.39
CA GLU A 365 9.34 5.92 -0.09
C GLU A 365 10.58 6.74 -0.43
N VAL A 366 11.72 6.28 0.08
CA VAL A 366 13.04 6.73 -0.36
C VAL A 366 13.74 5.51 -0.95
N SER A 367 14.17 5.62 -2.19
CA SER A 367 14.92 4.58 -2.88
C SER A 367 16.06 5.17 -3.70
N GLY A 368 17.06 4.35 -3.96
CA GLY A 368 18.29 4.74 -4.64
C GLY A 368 19.15 3.54 -4.97
N GLY A 369 20.45 3.79 -5.19
CA GLY A 369 21.38 2.81 -5.74
C GLY A 369 21.23 2.66 -7.25
N GLY A 370 21.90 1.67 -7.82
CA GLY A 370 21.92 1.39 -9.24
C GLY A 370 22.33 -0.04 -9.56
N TRP A 371 22.62 -0.25 -10.84
CA TRP A 371 22.94 -1.55 -11.41
C TRP A 371 24.29 -1.50 -12.12
N ARG A 372 25.02 -2.60 -12.11
CA ARG A 372 26.25 -2.78 -12.89
C ARG A 372 26.36 -4.22 -13.35
N HIS A 373 27.15 -4.44 -14.40
CA HIS A 373 27.49 -5.77 -14.87
C HIS A 373 28.69 -6.34 -14.12
N GLU A 374 28.59 -7.62 -13.73
CA GLU A 374 29.71 -8.46 -13.31
C GLU A 374 29.68 -9.76 -14.14
N GLY A 375 30.50 -9.80 -15.20
CA GLY A 375 30.43 -10.86 -16.20
C GLY A 375 29.09 -10.87 -16.94
N ALA A 376 28.40 -12.01 -16.95
CA ALA A 376 27.07 -12.15 -17.55
C ALA A 376 25.92 -11.74 -16.62
N ALA A 377 26.20 -11.38 -15.36
CA ALA A 377 25.18 -11.09 -14.36
C ALA A 377 25.02 -9.59 -14.13
N TRP A 378 23.79 -9.20 -13.80
CA TRP A 378 23.49 -7.93 -13.17
C TRP A 378 23.70 -8.04 -11.67
N VAL A 379 24.34 -7.04 -11.08
CA VAL A 379 24.42 -6.85 -9.63
C VAL A 379 23.98 -5.43 -9.28
N HIS A 380 23.44 -5.24 -8.08
CA HIS A 380 22.89 -3.96 -7.66
C HIS A 380 23.27 -3.61 -6.22
N ASP A 381 23.25 -2.32 -5.93
CA ASP A 381 23.28 -1.75 -4.57
C ASP A 381 21.97 -0.99 -4.26
N VAL A 382 20.91 -1.30 -5.02
CA VAL A 382 19.57 -0.72 -4.83
C VAL A 382 19.08 -0.89 -3.40
N PHE A 383 18.58 0.21 -2.82
CA PHE A 383 17.93 0.23 -1.51
C PHE A 383 16.57 0.92 -1.60
N ALA A 384 15.68 0.58 -0.66
CA ALA A 384 14.43 1.28 -0.44
C ALA A 384 14.04 1.22 1.04
N TYR A 385 13.49 2.30 1.59
CA TYR A 385 12.88 2.31 2.91
C TYR A 385 11.68 3.25 2.94
N HIS A 386 10.82 3.06 3.94
CA HIS A 386 9.55 3.76 4.04
C HIS A 386 9.41 4.51 5.36
N LEU A 387 8.77 5.68 5.31
CA LEU A 387 8.43 6.47 6.48
C LEU A 387 6.94 6.80 6.47
N SER A 388 6.20 6.27 7.46
CA SER A 388 4.80 6.60 7.66
C SER A 388 4.67 7.80 8.59
N LEU A 389 4.25 8.95 8.05
CA LEU A 389 4.18 10.21 8.77
C LEU A 389 2.74 10.75 8.80
N ALA A 390 2.36 11.36 9.91
CA ALA A 390 1.09 12.06 10.10
C ALA A 390 1.35 13.45 10.71
N CYS A 391 0.34 14.11 11.30
CA CYS A 391 0.62 15.20 12.22
C CYS A 391 1.44 14.68 13.40
N ASN A 392 2.53 15.35 13.74
CA ASN A 392 3.40 14.96 14.86
C ASN A 392 2.95 15.52 16.22
N HIS A 393 1.80 16.22 16.28
CA HIS A 393 1.25 16.85 17.49
C HIS A 393 2.34 17.49 18.38
N CYS A 394 3.17 18.31 17.73
CA CYS A 394 4.47 18.71 18.25
C CYS A 394 4.40 19.36 19.63
N GLU A 395 5.48 19.24 20.41
CA GLU A 395 5.59 19.89 21.71
C GLU A 395 5.45 21.41 21.57
N ARG A 396 6.08 21.98 20.51
CA ARG A 396 5.96 23.38 20.08
C ARG A 396 5.29 23.46 18.70
N PRO A 397 3.94 23.51 18.63
CA PRO A 397 3.25 23.48 17.35
C PRO A 397 3.37 24.82 16.62
N ALA A 398 4.25 24.92 15.62
CA ALA A 398 4.36 26.11 14.76
C ALA A 398 3.02 26.50 14.11
N CYS A 399 2.17 25.51 13.80
CA CYS A 399 0.84 25.75 13.26
C CYS A 399 -0.08 26.53 14.22
N LEU A 400 0.06 26.30 15.53
CA LEU A 400 -0.71 27.00 16.56
C LEU A 400 -0.29 28.48 16.64
N GLU A 401 1.02 28.74 16.63
CA GLU A 401 1.59 30.09 16.74
C GLU A 401 1.17 31.02 15.58
N VAL A 402 0.94 30.47 14.38
CA VAL A 402 0.59 31.26 13.19
C VAL A 402 -0.92 31.39 12.93
N CYS A 403 -1.79 30.84 13.78
CA CYS A 403 -3.23 30.81 13.50
C CYS A 403 -3.91 32.14 13.90
N PRO A 404 -4.29 33.01 12.94
CA PRO A 404 -4.88 34.32 13.29
C PRO A 404 -6.27 34.22 13.90
N ALA A 405 -6.98 33.11 13.66
CA ALA A 405 -8.34 32.89 14.15
C ALA A 405 -8.41 32.22 15.53
N GLY A 406 -7.26 31.85 16.12
CA GLY A 406 -7.24 31.09 17.38
C GLY A 406 -7.93 29.72 17.26
N ALA A 407 -7.97 29.14 16.06
CA ALA A 407 -8.67 27.89 15.78
C ALA A 407 -7.87 26.65 16.20
N ILE A 408 -6.56 26.79 16.49
CA ILE A 408 -5.70 25.65 16.83
C ILE A 408 -5.41 25.67 18.32
N ARG A 409 -5.67 24.54 18.99
CA ARG A 409 -5.43 24.37 20.44
C ARG A 409 -4.61 23.12 20.71
N LYS A 410 -3.88 23.11 21.83
CA LYS A 410 -3.18 21.93 22.34
C LYS A 410 -3.88 21.45 23.62
N ARG A 411 -4.26 20.18 23.66
CA ARG A 411 -4.81 19.51 24.86
C ARG A 411 -3.70 19.28 25.90
N ALA A 412 -4.11 19.00 27.14
CA ALA A 412 -3.20 18.72 28.25
C ALA A 412 -2.33 17.45 28.05
N ASP A 413 -2.77 16.52 27.20
CA ASP A 413 -2.06 15.30 26.81
C ASP A 413 -1.16 15.46 25.58
N GLY A 414 -1.03 16.68 25.04
CA GLY A 414 -0.18 16.99 23.90
C GLY A 414 -0.89 17.00 22.54
N ILE A 415 -2.14 16.54 22.45
CA ILE A 415 -2.85 16.47 21.16
C ILE A 415 -3.19 17.90 20.68
N VAL A 416 -2.60 18.29 19.55
CA VAL A 416 -2.96 19.53 18.82
C VAL A 416 -4.21 19.28 17.97
N LEU A 417 -5.23 20.15 18.03
CA LEU A 417 -6.49 20.04 17.29
C LEU A 417 -6.83 21.34 16.55
N ILE A 418 -7.53 21.23 15.43
CA ILE A 418 -8.13 22.37 14.72
C ILE A 418 -9.62 22.38 15.03
N ASP A 419 -10.12 23.51 15.49
CA ASP A 419 -11.54 23.80 15.65
C ASP A 419 -12.13 24.23 14.29
N PRO A 420 -12.99 23.40 13.67
CA PRO A 420 -13.53 23.70 12.35
C PRO A 420 -14.45 24.91 12.34
N GLU A 421 -15.11 25.25 13.46
CA GLU A 421 -16.02 26.40 13.53
C GLU A 421 -15.25 27.72 13.46
N LYS A 422 -14.10 27.78 14.15
CA LYS A 422 -13.22 28.97 14.16
C LYS A 422 -12.31 29.09 12.94
N CYS A 423 -12.00 27.99 12.26
CA CYS A 423 -10.97 27.97 11.22
C CYS A 423 -11.37 28.75 9.97
N ILE A 424 -10.83 29.94 9.70
CA ILE A 424 -11.19 30.72 8.50
C ILE A 424 -10.58 30.24 7.17
N GLY A 425 -9.96 29.06 7.12
CA GLY A 425 -9.41 28.50 5.87
C GLY A 425 -8.19 29.24 5.28
N CYS A 426 -7.54 30.14 6.03
CA CYS A 426 -6.44 30.99 5.54
C CYS A 426 -5.15 30.27 5.12
N ARG A 427 -5.00 28.98 5.48
CA ARG A 427 -3.86 28.10 5.14
C ARG A 427 -2.49 28.47 5.70
N TYR A 428 -2.36 29.47 6.58
CA TYR A 428 -1.08 29.79 7.22
C TYR A 428 -0.46 28.61 7.97
N CYS A 429 -1.29 27.78 8.62
CA CYS A 429 -0.81 26.59 9.31
C CYS A 429 -0.19 25.54 8.36
N ALA A 430 -0.65 25.44 7.11
CA ALA A 430 -0.04 24.56 6.11
C ALA A 430 1.33 25.07 5.68
N TRP A 431 1.48 26.40 5.53
CA TRP A 431 2.76 27.02 5.20
C TRP A 431 3.78 26.90 6.35
N ALA A 432 3.33 27.03 7.60
CA ALA A 432 4.21 26.98 8.77
C ALA A 432 4.61 25.56 9.19
N CYS A 433 3.83 24.53 8.84
CA CYS A 433 4.13 23.16 9.26
C CYS A 433 5.22 22.56 8.36
N PRO A 434 6.42 22.25 8.88
CA PRO A 434 7.52 21.73 8.05
C PRO A 434 7.27 20.29 7.58
N TYR A 435 6.29 19.61 8.18
CA TYR A 435 5.87 18.25 7.83
C TYR A 435 4.68 18.23 6.84
N GLY A 436 4.12 19.39 6.48
CA GLY A 436 2.94 19.48 5.61
C GLY A 436 1.69 18.78 6.16
N ALA A 437 1.53 18.71 7.48
CA ALA A 437 0.45 17.95 8.10
C ALA A 437 -0.95 18.61 8.01
N PRO A 438 -1.10 19.95 8.17
CA PRO A 438 -2.35 20.63 7.87
C PRO A 438 -2.64 20.65 6.38
N GLN A 439 -3.81 20.15 5.99
CA GLN A 439 -4.28 20.11 4.60
C GLN A 439 -5.59 20.89 4.47
N TYR A 440 -5.77 21.56 3.34
CA TYR A 440 -6.98 22.33 3.10
C TYR A 440 -8.05 21.44 2.49
N ASP A 441 -9.20 21.36 3.13
CA ASP A 441 -10.37 20.73 2.56
C ASP A 441 -11.17 21.74 1.75
N ALA A 442 -11.23 21.53 0.44
CA ALA A 442 -11.94 22.40 -0.48
C ALA A 442 -13.46 22.29 -0.37
N ALA A 443 -13.99 21.17 0.09
CA ALA A 443 -15.42 20.97 0.26
C ALA A 443 -15.97 21.79 1.43
N THR A 444 -15.24 21.80 2.55
CA THR A 444 -15.64 22.54 3.75
C THR A 444 -15.08 23.97 3.83
N GLY A 445 -14.03 24.26 3.06
CA GLY A 445 -13.32 25.54 3.12
C GLY A 445 -12.44 25.70 4.38
N ARG A 446 -12.17 24.60 5.09
CA ARG A 446 -11.46 24.60 6.38
C ARG A 446 -10.13 23.86 6.28
N MET A 447 -9.23 24.14 7.22
CA MET A 447 -8.01 23.36 7.40
C MET A 447 -8.32 22.11 8.22
N THR A 448 -7.79 20.97 7.80
CA THR A 448 -7.93 19.68 8.46
C THR A 448 -6.55 19.06 8.70
N LYS A 449 -6.46 18.11 9.63
CA LYS A 449 -5.24 17.33 9.90
C LYS A 449 -5.58 16.16 10.80
N CYS A 450 -4.66 15.20 10.90
CA CYS A 450 -4.71 14.14 11.91
C CYS A 450 -5.06 14.69 13.30
N THR A 451 -6.07 14.06 13.92
CA THR A 451 -6.59 14.34 15.27
C THR A 451 -5.97 13.44 16.33
N PHE A 452 -5.04 12.56 15.95
CA PHE A 452 -4.58 11.43 16.76
C PHE A 452 -5.67 10.37 17.02
N CYS A 453 -6.77 10.38 16.24
CA CYS A 453 -7.97 9.58 16.50
C CYS A 453 -8.45 9.80 17.95
N VAL A 454 -8.66 11.07 18.31
CA VAL A 454 -8.88 11.49 19.70
C VAL A 454 -10.05 10.76 20.37
N GLU A 455 -11.09 10.44 19.60
CA GLU A 455 -12.24 9.66 20.04
C GLU A 455 -11.86 8.22 20.40
N GLU A 456 -10.94 7.60 19.66
CA GLU A 456 -10.41 6.26 19.96
C GLU A 456 -9.53 6.29 21.21
N ILE A 457 -8.66 7.30 21.32
CA ILE A 457 -7.78 7.48 22.48
C ILE A 457 -8.59 7.68 23.76
N ASP A 458 -9.59 8.57 23.72
CA ASP A 458 -10.45 8.84 24.88
C ASP A 458 -11.28 7.61 25.27
N ALA A 459 -11.52 6.69 24.32
CA ALA A 459 -12.15 5.39 24.56
C ALA A 459 -11.17 4.25 24.91
N GLY A 460 -9.88 4.55 25.10
CA GLY A 460 -8.85 3.56 25.44
C GLY A 460 -8.47 2.61 24.30
N ARG A 461 -8.74 2.98 23.05
CA ARG A 461 -8.44 2.22 21.84
C ARG A 461 -7.29 2.86 21.05
N PRO A 462 -6.52 2.05 20.28
CA PRO A 462 -5.45 2.57 19.45
C PRO A 462 -5.97 3.43 18.30
N PRO A 463 -5.19 4.43 17.84
CA PRO A 463 -5.49 5.13 16.60
C PRO A 463 -5.63 4.16 15.42
N ALA A 464 -6.56 4.42 14.50
CA ALA A 464 -6.86 3.53 13.37
C ALA A 464 -5.61 3.13 12.57
N CYS A 465 -4.69 4.08 12.35
CA CYS A 465 -3.44 3.81 11.63
C CYS A 465 -2.49 2.83 12.36
N VAL A 466 -2.51 2.83 13.70
CA VAL A 466 -1.72 1.91 14.52
C VAL A 466 -2.39 0.54 14.51
N ALA A 467 -3.71 0.50 14.75
CA ALA A 467 -4.50 -0.73 14.74
C ALA A 467 -4.39 -1.51 13.41
N ALA A 468 -4.35 -0.78 12.29
CA ALA A 468 -4.30 -1.36 10.95
C ALA A 468 -2.90 -1.76 10.49
N CYS A 469 -1.83 -1.51 11.25
CA CYS A 469 -0.46 -1.79 10.79
C CYS A 469 -0.16 -3.30 10.83
N PRO A 470 -0.07 -4.01 9.68
CA PRO A 470 0.11 -5.47 9.69
C PRO A 470 1.49 -5.88 10.23
N MET A 471 2.50 -5.02 10.02
CA MET A 471 3.86 -5.23 10.50
C MET A 471 4.06 -4.86 11.97
N ARG A 472 3.04 -4.26 12.61
CA ARG A 472 3.16 -3.64 13.94
C ARG A 472 4.34 -2.67 14.05
N ALA A 473 4.64 -1.99 12.93
CA ALA A 473 5.71 -1.01 12.83
C ALA A 473 5.30 0.35 13.41
N LEU A 474 4.02 0.58 13.68
CA LEU A 474 3.52 1.79 14.32
C LEU A 474 3.10 1.49 15.76
N ASP A 475 3.40 2.42 16.67
CA ASP A 475 2.96 2.40 18.06
C ASP A 475 2.60 3.83 18.51
N TYR A 476 1.96 3.96 19.67
CA TYR A 476 1.53 5.22 20.27
C TYR A 476 1.55 5.13 21.79
N GLY A 477 1.53 6.29 22.46
CA GLY A 477 1.49 6.37 23.91
C GLY A 477 2.14 7.64 24.41
N GLU A 478 2.31 7.75 25.72
CA GLU A 478 3.10 8.83 26.29
C GLU A 478 4.55 8.72 25.81
N ARG A 479 5.16 9.85 25.46
CA ARG A 479 6.49 9.90 24.86
C ARG A 479 7.55 9.19 25.71
N ALA A 480 7.59 9.47 27.00
CA ALA A 480 8.55 8.84 27.92
C ALA A 480 8.37 7.31 28.02
N GLU A 481 7.12 6.83 27.99
CA GLU A 481 6.82 5.39 27.99
C GLU A 481 7.24 4.73 26.67
N LEU A 482 7.04 5.41 25.54
CA LEU A 482 7.49 4.91 24.24
C LEU A 482 9.03 4.86 24.16
N GLU A 483 9.71 5.89 24.65
CA GLU A 483 11.18 5.93 24.75
C GLU A 483 11.71 4.76 25.58
N ALA A 484 11.07 4.46 26.72
CA ALA A 484 11.42 3.31 27.55
C ALA A 484 11.10 1.96 26.87
N ARG A 485 9.90 1.81 26.29
CA ARG A 485 9.46 0.55 25.64
C ARG A 485 10.31 0.17 24.45
N HIS A 486 10.74 1.16 23.67
CA HIS A 486 11.50 0.96 22.43
C HIS A 486 12.98 1.27 22.60
N ALA A 487 13.47 1.47 23.82
CA ALA A 487 14.88 1.69 24.08
C ALA A 487 15.73 0.62 23.37
N PRO A 488 16.83 1.00 22.69
CA PRO A 488 17.63 0.06 21.92
C PRO A 488 18.18 -1.04 22.81
N ARG A 489 18.06 -2.30 22.37
CA ARG A 489 18.66 -3.44 23.07
C ARG A 489 20.18 -3.40 22.90
N THR A 490 20.93 -3.78 23.93
CA THR A 490 22.40 -3.82 23.90
C THR A 490 22.89 -4.65 22.71
N GLY A 491 23.63 -4.01 21.78
CA GLY A 491 24.17 -4.65 20.57
C GLY A 491 23.39 -4.40 19.27
N GLU A 492 22.22 -3.77 19.30
CA GLU A 492 21.53 -3.34 18.08
C GLU A 492 22.11 -2.02 17.53
N VAL A 493 22.58 -2.04 16.28
CA VAL A 493 22.99 -0.82 15.56
C VAL A 493 21.74 -0.10 15.07
N GLY A 494 21.30 0.91 15.79
CA GLY A 494 20.12 1.72 15.41
C GLY A 494 19.35 2.21 16.63
N ALA A 495 19.95 3.10 17.41
CA ALA A 495 19.29 3.73 18.54
C ALA A 495 17.94 4.34 18.11
N VAL A 496 16.91 4.19 18.95
CA VAL A 496 15.81 5.16 19.00
C VAL A 496 16.45 6.51 19.24
N ARG A 497 16.48 7.36 18.22
CA ARG A 497 17.13 8.67 18.31
C ARG A 497 16.08 9.65 18.81
N GLU A 498 16.25 10.14 20.03
CA GLU A 498 15.49 11.26 20.56
C GLU A 498 15.54 12.45 19.57
N PRO A 499 14.41 13.11 19.30
CA PRO A 499 14.42 14.53 18.97
C PRO A 499 15.01 15.33 20.15
N PRO A 500 15.94 16.28 19.93
CA PRO A 500 16.29 16.86 18.63
C PRO A 500 17.40 16.10 17.90
N LEU A 501 17.17 15.85 16.61
CA LEU A 501 18.27 15.56 15.69
C LEU A 501 19.19 16.79 15.64
N PRO A 502 20.52 16.63 15.66
CA PRO A 502 21.41 17.75 15.41
C PRO A 502 21.09 18.39 14.05
N PRO A 503 21.23 19.72 13.88
CA PRO A 503 21.01 20.39 12.61
C PRO A 503 21.72 19.67 11.46
N GLY A 504 20.96 19.24 10.45
CA GLY A 504 21.49 18.53 9.27
C GLY A 504 21.64 17.00 9.37
N LYS A 505 20.98 16.31 10.32
CA LYS A 505 21.06 14.83 10.48
C LYS A 505 19.75 14.04 10.40
N ALA A 506 18.63 14.65 9.98
CA ALA A 506 17.36 13.94 9.85
C ALA A 506 17.35 12.92 8.69
N ALA A 507 16.68 11.77 8.88
CA ALA A 507 16.47 10.83 7.79
C ALA A 507 15.51 11.43 6.76
N VAL A 508 15.84 11.38 5.47
CA VAL A 508 14.95 11.88 4.41
C VAL A 508 13.59 11.18 4.49
N PRO A 509 12.45 11.90 4.45
CA PRO A 509 12.29 13.34 4.14
C PRO A 509 12.03 14.25 5.36
N LEU A 510 12.40 13.82 6.57
CA LEU A 510 12.12 14.63 7.76
C LEU A 510 12.91 15.95 7.74
N PRO A 511 12.26 17.09 8.01
CA PRO A 511 12.92 18.37 8.17
C PRO A 511 13.67 18.44 9.52
N ASP A 512 14.42 19.53 9.70
CA ASP A 512 14.97 19.88 11.01
C ASP A 512 13.85 20.03 12.06
N ASP A 513 14.08 19.49 13.25
CA ASP A 513 13.06 19.31 14.28
C ASP A 513 13.25 20.25 15.49
N SER A 514 14.29 21.08 15.48
CA SER A 514 14.71 21.91 16.61
C SER A 514 13.67 22.96 16.99
N LEU A 515 12.94 23.48 16.00
CA LEU A 515 11.92 24.52 16.18
C LEU A 515 10.61 23.97 16.74
N THR A 516 10.18 22.81 16.25
CA THR A 516 8.85 22.27 16.56
C THR A 516 8.84 21.21 17.64
N ARG A 517 9.96 20.48 17.86
CA ARG A 517 10.03 19.32 18.77
C ARG A 517 8.88 18.33 18.52
N PRO A 518 8.86 17.64 17.37
CA PRO A 518 7.77 16.73 17.00
C PRO A 518 7.61 15.61 18.03
N ALA A 519 6.37 15.26 18.36
CA ALA A 519 6.08 14.09 19.19
C ALA A 519 6.05 12.83 18.32
N LEU A 520 7.21 12.50 17.77
CA LEU A 520 7.44 11.38 16.88
C LEU A 520 8.80 10.74 17.20
N LEU A 521 8.79 9.44 17.46
CA LEU A 521 9.98 8.63 17.67
C LEU A 521 10.15 7.68 16.49
N ILE A 522 11.38 7.49 16.03
CA ILE A 522 11.66 6.63 14.88
C ILE A 522 12.86 5.74 15.17
N ARG A 523 12.68 4.43 14.98
CA ARG A 523 13.79 3.51 14.72
C ARG A 523 14.08 3.54 13.22
N PRO A 524 15.25 4.06 12.79
CA PRO A 524 15.55 4.22 11.37
C PRO A 524 15.77 2.86 10.69
N HIS A 525 15.48 2.80 9.39
CA HIS A 525 15.93 1.69 8.55
C HIS A 525 17.47 1.67 8.47
N ARG A 526 18.08 0.50 8.29
CA ARG A 526 19.54 0.36 8.18
C ARG A 526 20.14 1.21 7.04
N ASP A 527 19.38 1.39 5.97
CA ASP A 527 19.76 2.15 4.76
C ASP A 527 19.25 3.60 4.78
N ALA A 528 18.82 4.11 5.95
CA ALA A 528 18.29 5.47 6.07
C ALA A 528 19.31 6.53 5.63
N GLN A 529 18.93 7.34 4.65
CA GLN A 529 19.80 8.35 4.06
C GLN A 529 19.61 9.71 4.73
N ARG A 530 20.68 10.53 4.71
CA ARG A 530 20.64 11.94 5.17
C ARG A 530 20.38 12.93 4.05
N ALA A 531 20.56 12.50 2.81
CA ALA A 531 20.30 13.26 1.60
C ALA A 531 19.71 12.32 0.55
N GLY A 532 18.84 12.84 -0.30
CA GLY A 532 18.12 12.03 -1.28
C GLY A 532 16.75 12.61 -1.62
N GLY A 533 16.07 11.93 -2.53
CA GLY A 533 14.72 12.26 -2.94
C GLY A 533 13.69 11.29 -2.35
N VAL A 534 12.48 11.79 -2.14
CA VAL A 534 11.30 10.94 -2.05
C VAL A 534 11.02 10.41 -3.45
N ALA A 535 11.04 9.09 -3.63
CA ALA A 535 10.72 8.42 -4.90
C ALA A 535 9.22 8.47 -5.24
N ASN A 536 8.45 8.64 -4.17
CA ASN A 536 7.02 8.79 -3.99
C ASN A 536 6.16 10.00 -4.29
N ARG A 537 6.73 11.12 -4.76
CA ARG A 537 6.27 12.47 -4.34
C ARG A 537 4.81 12.79 -4.62
N GLU A 538 4.28 12.22 -5.68
CA GLU A 538 2.90 12.37 -6.14
C GLU A 538 1.88 11.50 -5.38
N GLU A 539 2.34 10.64 -4.47
CA GLU A 539 1.53 9.78 -3.62
C GLU A 539 1.42 10.33 -2.17
N VAL A 540 2.03 11.49 -1.87
CA VAL A 540 2.20 12.08 -0.52
C VAL A 540 2.01 13.60 -0.49
#